data_AF-A0A5M9JZE8-F1
#
_entry.id   AF-A0A5M9JZE8-F1
#
_cell.length_a   1.000
_cell.length_b   1.000
_cell.length_c   1.000
_cell.angle_alpha   90.00
_cell.angle_beta   90.00
_cell.angle_gamma   90.00
#
_symmetry.space_group_name_H-M   'P 1'
#
loop_
_entity.id
_entity.type
_entity.pdbx_description
1 polymer ?
#
loop_
_entity_poly.entity_id
_entity_poly.type
_entity_poly.pdbx_seq_one_letter_code
_entity_poly.pdbx_strand_id
1 'polypeptide(L)'
;MPATTSGRIIKTRKGKKGTAHQKNHRWESFTTKISKLNSLDPLRRVRRHDLDAEDISATTSYFRASLEKWAELNLSSAFISFTEEVLPLCDSLPQILHFEDKIMGLFVTYMEGKQRESLEPLLELITDFAHDLGPRFEKHYAKALELVTSIAGTPKMLQL
;
A
#
# COMPACT_ATOMS: atom_id res chain seq x y z
N MET A 1 -15.61 -30.12 -13.44
CA MET A 1 -14.63 -30.48 -12.39
C MET A 1 -13.81 -29.25 -12.06
N PRO A 2 -13.74 -28.76 -10.81
CA PRO A 2 -12.84 -27.67 -10.45
C PRO A 2 -11.39 -28.11 -10.68
N ALA A 3 -10.52 -27.17 -11.10
CA ALA A 3 -9.13 -27.46 -11.37
C ALA A 3 -8.42 -28.00 -10.11
N THR A 4 -7.62 -29.07 -10.26
CA THR A 4 -6.90 -29.80 -9.18
C THR A 4 -5.77 -29.01 -8.50
N THR A 5 -5.76 -27.68 -8.66
CA THR A 5 -4.72 -26.77 -8.17
C THR A 5 -5.07 -26.08 -6.85
N SER A 6 -6.33 -26.12 -6.41
CA SER A 6 -6.74 -25.55 -5.13
C SER A 6 -6.02 -26.25 -3.97
N GLY A 7 -5.44 -25.47 -3.05
CA GLY A 7 -4.69 -25.99 -1.90
C GLY A 7 -3.23 -26.38 -2.16
N ARG A 8 -2.71 -26.20 -3.39
CA ARG A 8 -1.29 -26.44 -3.71
C ARG A 8 -0.59 -25.17 -4.18
N ILE A 9 0.62 -24.94 -3.69
CA ILE A 9 1.49 -23.87 -4.19
C ILE A 9 2.03 -24.28 -5.56
N ILE A 10 1.74 -23.49 -6.60
CA ILE A 10 2.22 -23.73 -7.97
C ILE A 10 3.57 -23.02 -8.16
N LYS A 11 4.52 -23.69 -8.83
CA LYS A 11 5.81 -23.09 -9.18
C LYS A 11 5.62 -21.85 -10.06
N THR A 12 6.20 -20.73 -9.64
CA THR A 12 6.29 -19.52 -10.46
C THR A 12 7.24 -19.76 -11.63
N ARG A 13 6.79 -19.48 -12.87
CA ARG A 13 7.61 -19.63 -14.07
C ARG A 13 8.24 -18.28 -14.41
N LYS A 14 9.43 -17.99 -13.88
CA LYS A 14 10.21 -16.82 -14.31
C LYS A 14 10.78 -17.10 -15.71
N GLY A 15 10.28 -16.36 -16.71
CA GLY A 15 10.68 -16.48 -18.11
C GLY A 15 9.91 -17.57 -18.88
N LYS A 16 9.11 -17.17 -19.87
CA LYS A 16 8.55 -18.11 -20.85
C LYS A 16 9.67 -18.56 -21.80
N LYS A 17 9.89 -19.87 -21.94
CA LYS A 17 10.69 -20.46 -23.01
C LYS A 17 9.92 -20.46 -24.36
N GLY A 18 9.33 -19.33 -24.73
CA GLY A 18 8.52 -19.21 -25.95
C GLY A 18 8.66 -17.82 -26.56
N THR A 19 8.32 -17.69 -27.84
CA THR A 19 8.48 -16.45 -28.61
C THR A 19 7.76 -15.29 -27.92
N ALA A 20 8.49 -14.19 -27.70
CA ALA A 20 7.91 -12.96 -27.20
C ALA A 20 6.87 -12.44 -28.20
N HIS A 21 5.76 -11.96 -27.67
CA HIS A 21 4.70 -11.41 -28.49
C HIS A 21 5.05 -9.95 -28.90
N GLN A 22 4.69 -9.52 -30.11
CA GLN A 22 5.08 -8.20 -30.66
C GLN A 22 4.09 -7.04 -30.41
N LYS A 23 2.83 -7.31 -30.03
CA LYS A 23 1.84 -6.25 -29.70
C LYS A 23 2.13 -5.60 -28.35
N ASN A 24 1.89 -4.28 -28.29
CA ASN A 24 1.99 -3.44 -27.08
C ASN A 24 0.96 -3.83 -26.00
N HIS A 25 -0.27 -4.18 -26.39
CA HIS A 25 -1.34 -4.56 -25.48
C HIS A 25 -1.84 -5.96 -25.78
N ARG A 26 -1.89 -6.79 -24.74
CA ARG A 26 -2.43 -8.15 -24.83
C ARG A 26 -3.14 -8.49 -23.53
N TRP A 27 -4.28 -9.15 -23.65
CA TRP A 27 -4.94 -9.72 -22.49
C TRP A 27 -4.06 -10.78 -21.82
N GLU A 28 -3.92 -10.68 -20.50
CA GLU A 28 -3.26 -11.68 -19.67
C GLU A 28 -4.24 -12.18 -18.62
N SER A 29 -4.30 -13.51 -18.46
CA SER A 29 -5.14 -14.11 -17.42
C SER A 29 -4.68 -13.68 -16.03
N PHE A 30 -5.61 -13.63 -15.07
CA PHE A 30 -5.30 -13.30 -13.68
C PHE A 30 -4.16 -14.18 -13.12
N THR A 31 -4.22 -15.50 -13.34
CA THR A 31 -3.16 -16.44 -12.94
C THR A 31 -1.81 -16.08 -13.54
N THR A 32 -1.77 -15.64 -14.81
CA THR A 32 -0.53 -15.21 -15.46
C THR A 32 0.02 -13.96 -14.79
N LYS A 33 -0.83 -12.96 -14.52
CA LYS A 33 -0.42 -11.73 -13.84
C LYS A 33 0.14 -12.02 -12.43
N ILE A 34 -0.55 -12.83 -11.64
CA ILE A 34 -0.07 -13.26 -10.30
C ILE A 34 1.24 -14.03 -10.39
N SER A 35 1.41 -14.91 -11.39
CA SER A 35 2.66 -15.68 -11.54
C SER A 35 3.89 -14.83 -11.88
N LYS A 36 3.68 -13.63 -12.42
CA LYS A 36 4.73 -12.65 -12.71
C LYS A 36 5.04 -11.75 -11.53
N LEU A 37 4.05 -11.47 -10.69
CA LEU A 37 4.21 -10.65 -9.50
C LEU A 37 4.96 -11.43 -8.43
N ASN A 38 6.02 -10.85 -7.91
CA ASN A 38 6.82 -11.45 -6.84
C ASN A 38 6.85 -10.47 -5.67
N SER A 39 6.48 -10.93 -4.48
CA SER A 39 6.29 -10.07 -3.29
C SER A 39 7.55 -9.35 -2.84
N LEU A 40 8.73 -9.81 -3.28
CA LEU A 40 10.01 -9.17 -3.03
C LEU A 40 10.34 -8.04 -4.01
N ASP A 41 9.59 -7.89 -5.10
CA ASP A 41 9.90 -6.88 -6.13
C ASP A 41 9.81 -5.44 -5.59
N PRO A 42 8.82 -5.06 -4.74
CA PRO A 42 8.81 -3.75 -4.07
C PRO A 42 10.02 -3.50 -3.17
N LEU A 43 10.54 -4.55 -2.50
CA LEU A 43 11.71 -4.46 -1.61
C LEU A 43 13.03 -4.34 -2.39
N ARG A 44 13.07 -4.87 -3.62
CA ARG A 44 14.24 -4.86 -4.52
C ARG A 44 14.22 -3.71 -5.51
N ARG A 45 13.12 -2.95 -5.58
CA ARG A 45 13.03 -1.78 -6.43
C ARG A 45 14.09 -0.79 -5.96
N VAL A 46 15.04 -0.49 -6.84
CA VAL A 46 15.98 0.62 -6.62
C VAL A 46 15.11 1.87 -6.51
N ARG A 47 14.93 2.35 -5.28
CA ARG A 47 14.30 3.64 -5.04
C ARG A 47 15.27 4.65 -5.64
N ARG A 48 14.88 5.29 -6.74
CA ARG A 48 15.54 6.54 -7.12
C ARG A 48 15.30 7.45 -5.94
N HIS A 49 16.38 7.88 -5.32
CA HIS A 49 16.35 8.69 -4.13
C HIS A 49 15.71 10.04 -4.44
N ASP A 50 14.39 10.11 -4.31
CA ASP A 50 13.69 11.39 -4.24
C ASP A 50 13.78 11.97 -2.80
N LEU A 51 14.38 11.22 -1.86
CA LEU A 51 14.55 11.63 -0.45
C LEU A 51 16.01 11.82 0.00
N ASP A 52 17.05 11.58 -0.82
CA ASP A 52 18.44 11.87 -0.39
C ASP A 52 18.82 13.35 -0.49
N ALA A 53 18.01 14.16 -1.17
CA ALA A 53 18.30 15.57 -1.37
C ALA A 53 17.53 16.49 -0.41
N GLU A 54 16.51 15.98 0.28
CA GLU A 54 15.68 16.77 1.20
C GLU A 54 16.08 16.51 2.64
N ASP A 55 16.82 17.48 3.17
CA ASP A 55 16.97 17.84 4.57
C ASP A 55 16.71 16.71 5.59
N ILE A 56 17.78 16.10 6.09
CA ILE A 56 17.79 15.12 7.20
C ILE A 56 17.51 15.86 8.54
N SER A 57 16.56 16.80 8.52
CA SER A 57 16.11 17.52 9.69
C SER A 57 15.28 16.59 10.57
N ALA A 58 15.36 16.77 11.88
CA ALA A 58 14.58 16.01 12.86
C ALA A 58 13.05 16.20 12.72
N THR A 59 12.60 17.10 11.84
CA THR A 59 11.20 17.32 11.49
C THR A 59 10.74 16.58 10.23
N THR A 60 11.64 15.98 9.46
CA THR A 60 11.32 15.26 8.22
C THR A 60 10.54 13.98 8.54
N SER A 61 9.39 13.80 7.90
CA SER A 61 8.48 12.66 8.09
C SER A 61 8.26 11.94 6.76
N TYR A 62 8.43 10.62 6.76
CA TYR A 62 8.14 9.78 5.61
C TYR A 62 6.64 9.77 5.31
N PHE A 63 5.80 9.71 6.35
CA PHE A 63 4.35 9.77 6.19
C PHE A 63 3.91 11.07 5.51
N ARG A 64 4.44 12.23 5.95
CA ARG A 64 4.06 13.53 5.40
C ARG A 64 4.50 13.70 3.95
N ALA A 65 5.72 13.25 3.60
CA ALA A 65 6.21 13.27 2.22
C ALA A 65 5.41 12.34 1.30
N SER A 66 5.08 11.14 1.78
CA SER A 66 4.25 10.18 1.04
C SER A 66 2.82 10.69 0.84
N LEU A 67 2.26 11.39 1.83
CA LEU A 67 0.94 12.02 1.73
C LEU A 67 0.92 13.10 0.66
N GLU A 68 1.96 13.93 0.60
CA GLU A 68 2.14 14.97 -0.41
C GLU A 68 2.17 14.37 -1.82
N LYS A 69 3.02 13.35 -2.03
CA LYS A 69 3.09 12.59 -3.27
C LYS A 69 1.75 12.00 -3.67
N TRP A 70 1.04 11.37 -2.74
CA TRP A 70 -0.23 10.71 -3.05
C TRP A 70 -1.39 11.69 -3.27
N ALA A 71 -1.35 12.87 -2.64
CA ALA A 71 -2.30 13.95 -2.91
C ALA A 71 -2.22 14.44 -4.36
N GLU A 72 -1.05 14.36 -5.00
CA GLU A 72 -0.90 14.66 -6.44
C GLU A 72 -1.34 13.49 -7.34
N LEU A 73 -1.17 12.25 -6.90
CA LEU A 73 -1.40 11.05 -7.73
C LEU A 73 -2.82 10.46 -7.63
N ASN A 74 -3.55 10.71 -6.56
CA ASN A 74 -4.84 10.08 -6.29
C ASN A 74 -5.93 11.11 -5.95
N LEU A 75 -7.03 11.07 -6.70
CA LEU A 75 -8.20 11.97 -6.55
C LEU A 75 -9.48 11.20 -6.19
N SER A 76 -9.35 9.98 -5.66
CA SER A 76 -10.53 9.24 -5.21
C SER A 76 -11.18 9.92 -4.00
N SER A 77 -12.51 9.91 -3.95
CA SER A 77 -13.26 10.63 -2.90
C SER A 77 -12.84 10.21 -1.49
N ALA A 78 -12.69 8.91 -1.23
CA ALA A 78 -12.25 8.42 0.07
C ALA A 78 -10.82 8.86 0.42
N PHE A 79 -9.92 8.95 -0.56
CA PHE A 79 -8.56 9.41 -0.29
C PHE A 79 -8.52 10.93 -0.04
N ILE A 80 -9.32 11.71 -0.77
CA ILE A 80 -9.46 13.15 -0.52
C ILE A 80 -9.96 13.40 0.90
N SER A 81 -11.04 12.74 1.32
CA SER A 81 -11.59 12.91 2.67
C SER A 81 -10.61 12.47 3.76
N PHE A 82 -9.90 11.35 3.56
CA PHE A 82 -8.81 10.95 4.47
C PHE A 82 -7.74 12.04 4.59
N THR A 83 -7.33 12.61 3.45
CA THR A 83 -6.29 13.64 3.38
C THR A 83 -6.72 14.92 4.10
N GLU A 84 -7.94 15.38 3.88
CA GLU A 84 -8.52 16.55 4.55
C GLU A 84 -8.55 16.37 6.07
N GLU A 85 -8.86 15.17 6.57
CA GLU A 85 -8.90 14.88 8.00
C GLU A 85 -7.53 14.71 8.64
N VAL A 86 -6.54 14.18 7.91
CA VAL A 86 -5.22 13.86 8.46
C VAL A 86 -4.24 15.04 8.38
N LEU A 87 -4.38 15.91 7.37
CA LEU A 87 -3.47 17.05 7.15
C LEU A 87 -3.20 17.88 8.41
N PRO A 88 -4.22 18.31 9.20
CA PRO A 88 -3.99 19.09 10.41
C PRO A 88 -3.25 18.36 11.54
N LEU A 89 -3.00 17.06 11.39
CA LEU A 89 -2.40 16.19 12.40
C LEU A 89 -0.94 15.83 12.07
N CYS A 90 -0.46 16.17 10.87
CA CYS A 90 0.78 15.60 10.35
C CYS A 90 1.74 16.59 9.67
N ASP A 91 1.63 17.90 9.91
CA ASP A 91 2.55 18.87 9.28
C ASP A 91 4.03 18.67 9.68
N SER A 92 4.30 17.97 10.79
CA SER A 92 5.66 17.63 11.21
C SER A 92 5.71 16.31 11.98
N LEU A 93 6.90 15.68 12.03
CA LEU A 93 7.10 14.44 12.80
C LEU A 93 6.63 14.53 14.27
N PRO A 94 6.93 15.61 15.05
CA PRO A 94 6.40 15.73 16.41
C PRO A 94 4.88 15.73 16.51
N GLN A 95 4.17 16.32 15.55
CA GLN A 95 2.70 16.26 15.51
C GLN A 95 2.19 14.85 15.23
N ILE A 96 2.83 14.13 14.31
CA ILE A 96 2.49 12.73 14.02
C ILE A 96 2.65 11.86 15.27
N LEU A 97 3.75 12.03 16.00
CA LEU A 97 3.99 11.32 17.26
C LEU A 97 3.01 11.72 18.38
N HIS A 98 2.50 12.95 18.34
CA HIS A 98 1.51 13.44 19.31
C HIS A 98 0.10 12.90 19.00
N PHE A 99 -0.27 12.84 17.72
CA PHE A 99 -1.59 12.43 17.24
C PHE A 99 -1.64 10.97 16.74
N GLU A 100 -0.66 10.12 17.11
CA GLU A 100 -0.52 8.74 16.62
C GLU A 100 -1.84 7.95 16.69
N ASP A 101 -2.57 8.07 17.80
CA ASP A 101 -3.84 7.36 18.03
C ASP A 101 -4.94 7.83 17.07
N LYS A 102 -5.00 9.14 16.82
CA LYS A 102 -6.01 9.75 15.95
C LYS A 102 -5.73 9.40 14.48
N ILE A 103 -4.47 9.47 14.06
CA ILE A 103 -4.05 9.09 12.71
C ILE A 103 -4.34 7.60 12.46
N MET A 104 -4.01 6.72 13.42
CA MET A 104 -4.34 5.30 13.33
C MET A 104 -5.87 5.07 13.26
N GLY A 105 -6.66 5.85 14.00
CA GLY A 105 -8.12 5.83 13.90
C GLY A 105 -8.65 6.16 12.49
N LEU A 106 -8.04 7.15 11.81
CA LEU A 106 -8.38 7.47 10.42
C LEU A 106 -8.04 6.31 9.47
N PHE A 107 -6.86 5.69 9.63
CA PHE A 107 -6.51 4.49 8.85
C PHE A 107 -7.56 3.38 9.00
N VAL A 108 -7.99 3.10 10.23
CA VAL A 108 -9.04 2.11 10.49
C VAL A 108 -10.32 2.46 9.72
N THR A 109 -10.84 3.67 9.90
CA THR A 109 -12.09 4.13 9.26
C THR A 109 -12.04 3.98 7.74
N TYR A 110 -10.97 4.44 7.10
CA TYR A 110 -10.88 4.49 5.64
C TYR A 110 -10.48 3.15 5.02
N MET A 111 -9.66 2.34 5.69
CA MET A 111 -9.28 1.01 5.21
C MET A 111 -10.38 -0.04 5.41
N GLU A 112 -11.21 0.07 6.46
CA GLU A 112 -12.39 -0.77 6.66
C GLU A 112 -13.47 -0.53 5.59
N GLY A 113 -13.53 0.68 5.03
CA GLY A 113 -14.36 0.99 3.87
C GLY A 113 -13.99 0.21 2.60
N LYS A 114 -12.78 -0.35 2.52
CA LYS A 114 -12.27 -1.21 1.42
C LYS A 114 -12.51 -0.64 0.02
N GLN A 115 -12.48 0.68 -0.13
CA GLN A 115 -12.66 1.34 -1.41
C GLN A 115 -11.40 1.16 -2.26
N ARG A 116 -11.51 0.37 -3.33
CA ARG A 116 -10.36 -0.04 -4.15
C ARG A 116 -9.48 1.12 -4.60
N GLU A 117 -10.11 2.23 -4.99
CA GLU A 117 -9.42 3.38 -5.58
C GLU A 117 -8.55 4.15 -4.57
N SER A 118 -8.79 3.99 -3.26
CA SER A 118 -7.98 4.61 -2.19
C SER A 118 -7.06 3.62 -1.44
N LEU A 119 -7.18 2.31 -1.67
CA LEU A 119 -6.41 1.33 -0.91
C LEU A 119 -4.90 1.38 -1.19
N GLU A 120 -4.49 1.66 -2.42
CA GLU A 120 -3.06 1.76 -2.76
C GLU A 120 -2.35 2.87 -1.97
N PRO A 121 -2.81 4.14 -1.98
CA PRO A 121 -2.19 5.17 -1.17
C PRO A 121 -2.26 4.86 0.33
N LEU A 122 -3.40 4.39 0.84
CA LEU A 122 -3.54 4.09 2.28
C LEU A 122 -2.57 2.99 2.75
N LEU A 123 -2.29 1.99 1.92
CA LEU A 123 -1.34 0.92 2.24
C LEU A 123 0.12 1.39 2.21
N GLU A 124 0.48 2.32 1.31
CA GLU A 124 1.82 2.95 1.34
C GLU A 124 1.95 3.84 2.57
N LEU A 125 0.96 4.70 2.82
CA LEU A 125 0.96 5.63 3.95
C LEU A 125 1.05 4.94 5.32
N ILE A 126 0.34 3.83 5.54
CA ILE A 126 0.46 3.11 6.83
C ILE A 126 1.84 2.48 7.01
N THR A 127 2.54 2.16 5.91
CA THR A 127 3.93 1.67 5.94
C THR A 127 4.88 2.80 6.33
N ASP A 128 4.70 4.00 5.76
CA ASP A 128 5.51 5.17 6.08
C ASP A 128 5.23 5.71 7.50
N PHE A 129 3.97 5.64 7.96
CA PHE A 129 3.59 5.93 9.34
C PHE A 129 4.24 4.97 10.35
N ALA A 130 4.27 3.66 10.03
CA ALA A 130 4.99 2.69 10.84
C ALA A 130 6.50 2.95 10.87
N HIS A 131 7.08 3.42 9.75
CA HIS A 131 8.48 3.82 9.67
C HIS A 131 8.78 5.02 10.57
N ASP A 132 7.95 6.07 10.52
CA ASP A 132 8.09 7.27 11.35
C ASP A 132 7.95 6.98 12.86
N LEU A 133 7.01 6.10 13.25
CA LEU A 133 6.81 5.72 14.65
C LEU A 133 7.90 4.80 15.20
N GLY A 134 8.51 3.99 14.33
CA GLY A 134 9.50 2.99 14.73
C GLY A 134 8.96 2.07 15.84
N PRO A 135 9.66 1.92 16.98
CA PRO A 135 9.21 1.07 18.09
C PRO A 135 7.83 1.43 18.66
N ARG A 136 7.41 2.71 18.59
CA ARG A 136 6.08 3.14 19.09
C ARG A 136 4.93 2.48 18.33
N PHE A 137 5.18 2.04 17.10
CA PHE A 137 4.18 1.37 16.28
C PHE A 137 3.71 0.03 16.87
N GLU A 138 4.45 -0.57 17.81
CA GLU A 138 4.06 -1.81 18.48
C GLU A 138 2.64 -1.75 19.08
N LYS A 139 2.26 -0.58 19.61
CA LYS A 139 0.90 -0.29 20.11
C LYS A 139 -0.20 -0.45 19.06
N HIS A 140 0.10 -0.15 17.79
CA HIS A 140 -0.85 -0.16 16.67
C HIS A 140 -0.73 -1.41 15.78
N TYR A 141 0.37 -2.17 15.93
CA TYR A 141 0.73 -3.27 15.04
C TYR A 141 -0.37 -4.31 14.86
N ALA A 142 -0.98 -4.77 15.96
CA ALA A 142 -2.04 -5.77 15.91
C ALA A 142 -3.24 -5.32 15.06
N LYS A 143 -3.67 -4.06 15.23
CA LYS A 143 -4.80 -3.50 14.47
C LYS A 143 -4.43 -3.29 13.00
N ALA A 144 -3.23 -2.80 12.70
CA ALA A 144 -2.76 -2.65 11.33
C ALA A 144 -2.70 -4.00 10.59
N LEU A 145 -2.19 -5.04 11.25
CA LEU A 145 -2.14 -6.39 10.69
C LEU A 145 -3.54 -6.97 10.45
N GLU A 146 -4.48 -6.75 11.37
CA GLU A 146 -5.89 -7.12 11.20
C GLU A 146 -6.49 -6.45 9.95
N LEU A 147 -6.29 -5.15 9.75
CA LEU A 147 -6.77 -4.43 8.57
C LEU A 147 -6.21 -5.03 7.27
N VAL A 148 -4.89 -5.21 7.20
CA VAL A 148 -4.21 -5.73 6.00
C VAL A 148 -4.66 -7.16 5.67
N THR A 149 -4.76 -8.02 6.68
CA THR A 149 -5.22 -9.41 6.50
C THR A 149 -6.70 -9.47 6.13
N SER A 150 -7.53 -8.59 6.69
CA SER A 150 -8.94 -8.44 6.32
C SER A 150 -9.11 -8.00 4.86
N ILE A 151 -8.28 -7.08 4.37
CA ILE A 151 -8.27 -6.66 2.96
C ILE A 151 -7.83 -7.83 2.07
N ALA A 152 -6.76 -8.53 2.43
CA ALA A 152 -6.24 -9.68 1.67
C ALA A 152 -7.22 -10.86 1.65
N GLY A 153 -7.99 -11.07 2.72
CA GLY A 153 -8.95 -12.14 2.88
C GLY A 153 -10.31 -11.88 2.21
N THR A 154 -10.61 -10.65 1.80
CA THR A 154 -11.90 -10.33 1.17
C THR A 154 -12.03 -11.03 -0.19
N PRO A 155 -12.97 -11.98 -0.37
CA PRO A 155 -13.21 -12.55 -1.68
C PRO A 155 -13.75 -11.45 -2.60
N LYS A 156 -13.10 -11.24 -3.74
CA LYS A 156 -13.61 -10.32 -4.77
C LYS A 156 -15.01 -10.78 -5.15
N MET A 157 -16.04 -10.03 -4.77
CA MET A 157 -17.31 -10.10 -5.47
C MET A 157 -17.04 -9.51 -6.86
N LEU A 158 -17.03 -10.38 -7.87
CA LEU A 158 -17.07 -9.95 -9.25
C LEU A 158 -18.41 -9.26 -9.45
N GLN A 159 -18.48 -7.94 -9.27
CA GLN A 159 -19.56 -7.16 -9.86
C GLN A 159 -19.33 -7.21 -11.36
N LEU A 160 -20.26 -7.92 -12.03
CA LEU A 160 -20.41 -8.03 -13.47
C LEU A 160 -20.78 -6.68 -14.08
#